data_AF-A0A3L6JGC3-F1
#
_entry.id   AF-A0A3L6JGC3-F1
#
_cell.length_a   1.000
_cell.length_b   1.000
_cell.length_c   1.000
_cell.angle_alpha   90.00
_cell.angle_beta   90.00
_cell.angle_gamma   90.00
#
_symmetry.space_group_name_H-M   'P 1'
#
loop_
_entity.id
_entity.type
_entity.pdbx_description
1 polymer ?
#
loop_
_entity_poly.entity_id
_entity_poly.type
_entity_poly.pdbx_seq_one_letter_code
_entity_poly.pdbx_strand_id
1 'polypeptide(L)'
;MDGLILRVNEMIKMVYVINDAGETLVSIPLGDFHADEALFGGFMTAIDMFSHKMAGDSIKELILGNNRVVVAREGAHLLVTVHDKGDTDSQTINARACEAFRKHYGGVVTDEMTDAIREAVLGTISIRGKAEDWASKML
;
A
#
# COMPACT_ATOMS: atom_id res chain seq x y z
N MET A 1 -21.01 -22.36 -20.18
CA MET A 1 -20.67 -20.92 -20.33
C MET A 1 -20.17 -20.48 -18.97
N ASP A 2 -18.96 -20.90 -18.59
CA ASP A 2 -18.46 -20.82 -17.22
C ASP A 2 -17.16 -20.01 -17.20
N GLY A 3 -17.29 -18.70 -17.34
CA GLY A 3 -16.13 -17.82 -17.55
C GLY A 3 -16.26 -16.43 -16.95
N LEU A 4 -17.16 -16.21 -15.99
CA LEU A 4 -17.37 -14.88 -15.41
C LEU A 4 -17.62 -14.90 -13.89
N ILE A 5 -16.88 -15.71 -13.15
CA ILE A 5 -16.53 -15.34 -11.77
C ILE A 5 -15.28 -14.47 -11.90
N LEU A 6 -15.49 -13.22 -12.31
CA LEU A 6 -14.49 -12.17 -12.18
C LEU A 6 -14.11 -12.13 -10.71
N ARG A 7 -12.88 -12.58 -10.41
CA ARG A 7 -12.21 -12.34 -9.14
C ARG A 7 -12.48 -10.90 -8.75
N VAL A 8 -13.06 -10.69 -7.58
CA VAL A 8 -13.12 -9.36 -6.97
C VAL A 8 -11.67 -8.94 -6.83
N ASN A 9 -11.24 -8.06 -7.75
CA ASN A 9 -9.84 -7.70 -7.99
C ASN A 9 -9.19 -7.25 -6.69
N GLU A 10 -8.07 -7.86 -6.34
CA GLU A 10 -7.10 -7.31 -5.41
C GLU A 10 -6.51 -6.06 -6.08
N MET A 11 -7.17 -4.91 -5.90
CA MET A 11 -6.78 -3.64 -6.56
C MET A 11 -5.48 -3.06 -5.97
N ILE A 12 -5.07 -3.50 -4.79
CA ILE A 12 -3.74 -3.26 -4.26
C ILE A 12 -2.73 -4.18 -4.92
N LYS A 13 -1.59 -3.62 -5.30
CA LYS A 13 -0.53 -4.31 -6.05
C LYS A 13 0.75 -4.46 -5.25
N MET A 14 1.07 -3.47 -4.42
CA MET A 14 2.35 -3.39 -3.74
C MET A 14 2.26 -2.60 -2.43
N VAL A 15 3.06 -2.99 -1.44
CA VAL A 15 3.36 -2.17 -0.26
C VAL A 15 4.87 -2.01 -0.14
N TYR A 16 5.32 -0.80 0.16
CA TYR A 16 6.70 -0.50 0.51
C TYR A 16 6.79 0.20 1.86
N VAL A 17 7.85 -0.11 2.61
CA VAL A 17 8.33 0.72 3.72
C VAL A 17 9.71 1.23 3.32
N ILE A 18 9.87 2.54 3.25
CA ILE A 18 11.09 3.20 2.75
C ILE A 18 11.61 4.13 3.84
N ASN A 19 12.90 4.11 4.15
CA ASN A 19 13.48 5.06 5.10
C ASN A 19 13.81 6.42 4.45
N ASP A 20 14.19 7.41 5.25
CA ASP A 20 14.55 8.75 4.76
C ASP A 20 15.73 8.78 3.76
N ALA A 21 16.57 7.74 3.73
CA ALA A 21 17.67 7.63 2.77
C ALA A 21 17.22 7.10 1.39
N GLY A 22 15.95 6.69 1.24
CA GLY A 22 15.43 6.08 0.02
C GLY A 22 15.66 4.58 -0.08
N GLU A 23 16.10 3.93 1.01
CA GLU A 23 16.25 2.48 1.06
C GLU A 23 14.90 1.81 1.33
N THR A 24 14.56 0.85 0.50
CA THR A 24 13.37 0.01 0.67
C THR A 24 13.67 -1.06 1.72
N LEU A 25 13.03 -0.94 2.90
CA LEU A 25 13.18 -1.87 4.02
C LEU A 25 12.20 -3.04 3.94
N VAL A 26 11.04 -2.81 3.32
CA VAL A 26 9.98 -3.80 3.12
C VAL A 26 9.41 -3.65 1.73
N SER A 27 9.15 -4.79 1.09
CA SER A 27 8.55 -4.91 -0.23
C SER A 27 7.57 -6.07 -0.24
N ILE A 28 6.27 -5.78 -0.36
CA ILE A 28 5.19 -6.77 -0.26
C ILE A 28 4.47 -6.84 -1.61
N PRO A 29 4.79 -7.83 -2.46
CA PRO A 29 4.04 -8.06 -3.69
C PRO A 29 2.67 -8.65 -3.37
N LEU A 30 1.63 -8.03 -3.96
CA LEU A 30 0.22 -8.40 -3.83
C LEU A 30 -0.49 -8.49 -5.19
N GLY A 31 0.08 -7.90 -6.24
CA GLY A 31 -0.45 -7.92 -7.59
C GLY A 31 0.58 -7.43 -8.62
N ASP A 32 0.10 -7.08 -9.81
CA ASP A 32 0.97 -6.75 -10.94
C ASP A 32 1.50 -5.31 -10.88
N PHE A 33 2.60 -5.12 -10.14
CA PHE A 33 3.41 -3.90 -10.17
C PHE A 33 4.89 -4.26 -10.17
N HIS A 34 5.62 -3.75 -11.16
CA HIS A 34 7.05 -4.03 -11.32
C HIS A 34 7.81 -2.71 -11.28
N ALA A 35 8.67 -2.56 -10.28
CA ALA A 35 9.60 -1.45 -10.16
C ALA A 35 10.91 -1.96 -9.58
N ASP A 36 12.02 -1.38 -10.01
CA ASP A 36 13.29 -1.54 -9.30
C ASP A 36 13.17 -0.85 -7.93
N GLU A 37 13.36 -1.62 -6.85
CA GLU A 37 13.06 -1.15 -5.50
C GLU A 37 13.98 -0.02 -5.03
N ALA A 38 15.25 -0.01 -5.48
CA ALA A 38 16.20 1.03 -5.15
C ALA A 38 15.87 2.33 -5.89
N LEU A 39 15.54 2.23 -7.18
CA LEU A 39 15.09 3.38 -7.96
C LEU A 39 13.78 3.95 -7.43
N PHE A 40 12.81 3.09 -7.12
CA PHE A 40 11.51 3.51 -6.60
C PHE A 40 11.65 4.14 -5.21
N GLY A 41 12.40 3.52 -4.30
CA GLY A 41 12.67 4.06 -2.96
C GLY A 41 13.29 5.46 -3.01
N GLY A 42 14.35 5.62 -3.80
CA GLY A 42 15.01 6.92 -3.98
C GLY A 42 14.12 7.97 -4.65
N PHE A 43 13.30 7.59 -5.62
CA PHE A 43 12.33 8.48 -6.25
C PHE A 43 11.27 8.98 -5.26
N MET A 44 10.70 8.07 -4.45
CA MET A 44 9.67 8.40 -3.47
C MET A 44 10.16 9.36 -2.40
N THR A 45 11.36 9.13 -1.86
CA THR A 45 11.94 10.06 -0.87
C THR A 45 12.32 11.40 -1.47
N ALA A 46 12.84 11.42 -2.70
CA ALA A 46 13.15 12.67 -3.40
C ALA A 46 11.90 13.55 -3.58
N ILE A 47 10.78 12.94 -3.99
CA ILE A 47 9.52 13.68 -4.15
C ILE A 47 8.96 14.13 -2.81
N ASP A 48 8.97 13.28 -1.79
CA ASP A 48 8.49 13.66 -0.46
C ASP A 48 9.31 14.83 0.13
N MET A 49 10.64 14.76 0.04
CA MET A 49 11.53 15.86 0.44
C MET A 49 11.27 17.15 -0.36
N PHE A 50 11.01 17.03 -1.66
CA PHE A 50 10.67 18.17 -2.49
C PHE A 50 9.34 18.79 -2.07
N SER A 51 8.31 17.97 -1.84
CA SER A 51 7.00 18.40 -1.34
C SER A 51 7.14 19.13 0.01
N HIS A 52 7.91 18.57 0.93
CA HIS A 52 8.13 19.17 2.24
C HIS A 52 8.79 20.56 2.12
N LYS A 53 9.80 20.70 1.24
CA LYS A 53 10.48 21.98 1.00
C LYS A 53 9.59 23.02 0.33
N MET A 54 8.70 22.61 -0.57
CA MET A 54 7.90 23.52 -1.39
C MET A 54 6.56 23.88 -0.74
N ALA A 55 5.90 22.92 -0.12
CA ALA A 55 4.54 23.04 0.40
C ALA A 55 4.46 22.92 1.93
N GLY A 56 5.56 22.55 2.61
CA GLY A 56 5.58 22.34 4.06
C GLY A 56 4.84 21.08 4.51
N ASP A 57 4.47 20.19 3.59
CA ASP A 57 3.72 18.95 3.86
C ASP A 57 4.28 17.78 3.04
N SER A 58 4.02 16.56 3.51
CA SER A 58 4.42 15.32 2.84
C SER A 58 3.56 15.08 1.60
N ILE A 59 4.09 14.34 0.63
CA ILE A 59 3.26 13.87 -0.47
C ILE A 59 2.21 12.89 0.06
N LYS A 60 0.97 13.00 -0.42
CA LYS A 60 -0.15 12.15 0.01
C LYS A 60 -0.54 11.12 -1.06
N GLU A 61 -0.45 11.53 -2.32
CA GLU A 61 -0.85 10.70 -3.45
C GLU A 61 -0.10 11.13 -4.72
N LEU A 62 0.20 10.16 -5.57
CA LEU A 62 0.66 10.38 -6.93
C LEU A 62 0.04 9.36 -7.90
N ILE A 63 -0.14 9.78 -9.16
CA ILE A 63 -0.67 8.92 -10.21
C ILE A 63 0.44 8.59 -11.20
N LEU A 64 0.72 7.30 -11.40
CA LEU A 64 1.70 6.77 -12.35
C LEU A 64 0.98 5.90 -13.37
N GLY A 65 0.57 6.49 -14.50
CA GLY A 65 -0.23 5.81 -15.51
C GLY A 65 -1.56 5.31 -14.94
N ASN A 66 -1.73 3.98 -14.91
CA ASN A 66 -2.90 3.32 -14.35
C ASN A 66 -2.79 2.96 -12.87
N ASN A 67 -1.70 3.38 -12.21
CA ASN A 67 -1.49 3.14 -10.79
C ASN A 67 -1.74 4.41 -9.98
N ARG A 68 -2.45 4.27 -8.86
CA ARG A 68 -2.48 5.26 -7.78
C ARG A 68 -1.50 4.81 -6.71
N VAL A 69 -0.63 5.72 -6.30
CA VAL A 69 0.33 5.49 -5.22
C VAL A 69 -0.06 6.39 -4.07
N VAL A 70 -0.40 5.79 -2.93
CA VAL A 70 -0.76 6.49 -1.70
C VAL A 70 0.44 6.47 -0.76
N VAL A 71 0.74 7.61 -0.15
CA VAL A 71 1.93 7.81 0.67
C VAL A 71 1.52 8.36 2.03
N ALA A 72 2.09 7.78 3.08
CA ALA A 72 2.01 8.28 4.42
C ALA A 72 3.39 8.28 5.07
N ARG A 73 3.63 9.23 5.96
CA ARG A 73 4.88 9.35 6.71
C ARG A 73 4.66 8.94 8.16
N GLU A 74 5.40 7.92 8.61
CA GLU A 74 5.40 7.42 9.98
C GLU A 74 6.80 7.63 10.58
N GLY A 75 7.02 8.83 11.14
CA GLY A 75 8.34 9.25 11.61
C GLY A 75 9.35 9.36 10.46
N ALA A 76 10.41 8.56 10.52
CA ALA A 76 11.50 8.50 9.54
C ALA A 76 11.24 7.53 8.38
N HIS A 77 10.00 7.01 8.26
CA HIS A 77 9.62 6.04 7.25
C HIS A 77 8.46 6.55 6.41
N LEU A 78 8.53 6.27 5.12
CA LEU A 78 7.42 6.37 4.19
C LEU A 78 6.77 5.00 4.06
N LEU A 79 5.46 4.95 4.26
CA LEU A 79 4.62 3.83 3.90
C LEU A 79 3.91 4.14 2.61
N VAL A 80 4.21 3.34 1.60
CA VAL A 80 3.72 3.53 0.25
C VAL A 80 2.89 2.33 -0.14
N THR A 81 1.65 2.55 -0.56
CA THR A 81 0.83 1.50 -1.14
C THR A 81 0.50 1.84 -2.59
N VAL A 82 0.61 0.84 -3.47
CA VAL A 82 0.35 0.99 -4.90
C VAL A 82 -0.92 0.24 -5.25
N HIS A 83 -1.81 0.92 -5.94
CA HIS A 83 -3.15 0.46 -6.26
C HIS A 83 -3.45 0.68 -7.75
N ASP A 84 -4.45 -0.01 -8.27
CA ASP A 84 -5.16 0.45 -9.46
C ASP A 84 -5.72 1.86 -9.24
N LYS A 85 -5.69 2.68 -10.29
CA LYS A 85 -6.19 4.06 -10.26
C LYS A 85 -7.66 4.18 -9.83
N GLY A 86 -8.45 3.13 -10.09
CA GLY A 86 -9.86 3.04 -9.73
C GLY A 86 -10.14 2.57 -8.30
N ASP A 87 -9.11 2.23 -7.52
CA ASP A 87 -9.29 1.73 -6.16
C ASP A 87 -9.87 2.81 -5.24
N THR A 88 -11.09 2.63 -4.77
CA THR A 88 -11.76 3.57 -3.85
C THR A 88 -11.30 3.41 -2.40
N ASP A 89 -10.69 2.28 -2.07
CA ASP A 89 -10.33 1.89 -0.71
C ASP A 89 -8.84 2.18 -0.43
N SER A 90 -8.10 2.70 -1.41
CA SER A 90 -6.64 2.88 -1.37
C SER A 90 -6.16 3.64 -0.14
N GLN A 91 -6.88 4.70 0.26
CA GLN A 91 -6.56 5.51 1.45
C GLN A 91 -6.78 4.72 2.75
N THR A 92 -7.88 3.96 2.82
CA THR A 92 -8.18 3.10 3.98
C THR A 92 -7.18 1.96 4.12
N ILE A 93 -6.76 1.37 3.00
CA ILE A 93 -5.75 0.30 2.99
C ILE A 93 -4.39 0.85 3.45
N ASN A 94 -3.97 2.01 2.95
CA ASN A 94 -2.73 2.66 3.39
C ASN A 94 -2.75 2.96 4.91
N ALA A 95 -3.85 3.49 5.42
CA ALA A 95 -4.00 3.78 6.85
C ALA A 95 -3.86 2.53 7.73
N ARG A 96 -4.33 1.36 7.26
CA ARG A 96 -4.16 0.07 7.95
C ARG A 96 -2.71 -0.42 7.92
N ALA A 97 -2.01 -0.23 6.80
CA ALA A 97 -0.57 -0.49 6.73
C ALA A 97 0.19 0.35 7.77
N CYS A 98 -0.16 1.65 7.90
CA CYS A 98 0.40 2.52 8.93
C CYS A 98 0.08 2.06 10.36
N GLU A 99 -1.15 1.63 10.61
CA GLU A 99 -1.53 1.12 11.93
C GLU A 99 -0.75 -0.14 12.30
N ALA A 100 -0.63 -1.09 11.37
CA ALA A 100 0.17 -2.30 11.56
C ALA A 100 1.65 -1.97 11.81
N PHE A 101 2.21 -1.06 11.00
CA PHE A 101 3.58 -0.59 11.20
C PHE A 101 3.77 0.03 12.58
N ARG A 102 2.94 1.00 12.99
CA ARG A 102 3.06 1.66 14.30
C ARG A 102 2.97 0.68 15.47
N LYS A 103 2.11 -0.34 15.36
CA LYS A 103 1.89 -1.32 16.42
C LYS A 103 3.08 -2.28 16.58
N HIS A 104 3.75 -2.61 15.49
CA HIS A 104 4.82 -3.63 15.48
C HIS A 104 6.23 -3.04 15.36
N TYR A 105 6.38 -1.75 15.04
CA TYR A 105 7.67 -1.10 14.92
C TYR A 105 8.32 -0.85 16.29
N GLY A 106 9.32 -1.66 16.61
CA GLY A 106 10.11 -1.56 17.85
C GLY A 106 11.45 -0.80 17.69
N GLY A 107 11.61 0.00 16.62
CA GLY A 107 12.89 0.65 16.28
C GLY A 107 13.70 -0.07 15.20
N VAL A 108 13.23 -1.24 14.75
CA VAL A 108 13.79 -2.00 13.63
C VAL A 108 12.65 -2.66 12.85
N VAL A 109 12.83 -2.78 11.54
CA VAL A 109 11.93 -3.50 10.65
C VAL A 109 12.18 -5.00 10.80
N THR A 110 11.12 -5.78 11.05
CA THR A 110 11.20 -7.24 11.23
C THR A 110 10.27 -7.97 10.27
N ASP A 111 10.48 -9.28 10.13
CA ASP A 111 9.59 -10.16 9.36
C ASP A 111 8.17 -10.19 9.95
N GLU A 112 8.05 -10.25 11.29
CA GLU A 112 6.76 -10.18 11.99
C GLU A 112 5.98 -8.91 11.64
N MET A 113 6.68 -7.77 11.58
CA MET A 113 6.06 -6.50 11.17
C MET A 113 5.64 -6.54 9.70
N THR A 114 6.45 -7.14 8.82
CA THR A 114 6.12 -7.30 7.40
C THR A 114 4.87 -8.15 7.21
N ASP A 115 4.75 -9.25 7.96
CA ASP A 115 3.57 -10.11 7.96
C ASP A 115 2.34 -9.39 8.50
N ALA A 116 2.48 -8.64 9.59
CA ALA A 116 1.37 -7.84 10.15
C ALA A 116 0.86 -6.79 9.16
N ILE A 117 1.76 -6.12 8.42
CA ILE A 117 1.38 -5.18 7.36
C ILE A 117 0.64 -5.91 6.23
N ARG A 118 1.15 -7.05 5.78
CA ARG A 118 0.49 -7.88 4.74
C ARG A 118 -0.92 -8.28 5.16
N GLU A 119 -1.09 -8.78 6.38
CA GLU A 119 -2.39 -9.17 6.92
C GLU A 119 -3.35 -7.98 7.01
N ALA A 120 -2.87 -6.83 7.47
CA ALA A 120 -3.69 -5.63 7.62
C ALA A 120 -4.23 -5.11 6.28
N VAL A 121 -3.43 -5.15 5.21
CA VAL A 121 -3.88 -4.71 3.88
C VAL A 121 -4.78 -5.76 3.21
N LEU A 122 -4.51 -7.05 3.40
CA LEU A 122 -5.32 -8.15 2.84
C LEU A 122 -6.63 -8.40 3.60
N GLY A 123 -6.71 -8.06 4.89
CA GLY A 123 -7.90 -8.30 5.73
C GLY A 123 -9.18 -7.65 5.19
N THR A 124 -9.05 -6.59 4.39
CA THR A 124 -10.15 -5.94 3.65
C THR A 124 -10.77 -6.86 2.59
N ILE A 125 -9.93 -7.63 1.89
CA ILE A 125 -10.33 -8.54 0.82
C ILE A 125 -11.17 -9.68 1.40
N SER A 126 -10.78 -10.20 2.57
CA SER A 126 -11.52 -11.27 3.27
C SER A 126 -12.92 -10.84 3.73
N ILE A 127 -13.06 -9.60 4.24
CA ILE A 127 -14.36 -9.09 4.72
C ILE A 127 -15.28 -8.75 3.54
N ARG A 128 -14.76 -8.10 2.49
CA ARG A 128 -15.53 -7.73 1.30
C ARG A 128 -15.97 -8.95 0.50
N GLY A 129 -15.07 -9.93 0.30
CA GLY A 129 -15.40 -11.20 -0.33
C GLY A 129 -16.51 -11.95 0.41
N LYS A 130 -16.54 -11.90 1.75
CA LYS A 130 -17.63 -12.49 2.55
C LYS A 130 -18.95 -11.73 2.42
N ALA A 131 -18.92 -10.40 2.37
CA ALA A 131 -20.12 -9.58 2.23
C ALA A 131 -20.78 -9.75 0.84
N GLU A 132 -19.99 -9.80 -0.21
CA GLU A 132 -20.47 -9.99 -1.59
C GLU A 132 -20.95 -11.44 -1.82
N ASP A 133 -20.26 -12.44 -1.27
CA ASP A 133 -20.72 -13.85 -1.29
C ASP A 133 -22.07 -14.01 -0.55
N TRP A 134 -22.24 -13.34 0.59
CA TRP A 134 -23.52 -13.35 1.33
C TRP A 134 -24.65 -12.68 0.53
N ALA A 135 -24.39 -11.54 -0.09
CA ALA A 135 -25.38 -10.84 -0.91
C ALA A 135 -25.82 -11.65 -2.15
N SER A 136 -24.88 -12.39 -2.78
CA SER A 136 -25.18 -13.24 -3.94
C SER A 136 -26.07 -14.44 -3.62
N LYS A 137 -26.10 -14.89 -2.36
CA LYS A 137 -26.92 -16.00 -1.87
C LYS A 137 -28.32 -15.57 -1.44
N MET A 138 -28.61 -14.26 -1.43
CA MET A 138 -29.91 -13.69 -1.04
C MET A 138 -30.74 -13.17 -2.22
N LEU A 139 -30.22 -13.25 -3.45
CA LEU A 139 -30.94 -13.00 -4.71
C LEU A 139 -31.23 -14.33 -5.41
#